data_AF-A0A967WDA5-F1
#
_entry.id   AF-A0A967WDA5-F1
#
_cell.length_a   1.000
_cell.length_b   1.000
_cell.length_c   1.000
_cell.angle_alpha   90.00
_cell.angle_beta   90.00
_cell.angle_gamma   90.00
#
_symmetry.space_group_name_H-M   'P 1'
#
loop_
_entity.id
_entity.type
_entity.pdbx_description
1 polymer ?
#
loop_
_entity_poly.entity_id
_entity_poly.type
_entity_poly.pdbx_seq_one_letter_code
_entity_poly.pdbx_strand_id
1 'polypeptide(L)'
;MVIIGLVIRQSQKYFKQQQDYLGHVNGHVEEMFGGHLVMKAFNGEQESVERFDGLNNTLFGAAWKSQFLSGLMMPVMQFVGNLGYVLIAIMGGYMAARGSITVGD
;
A
#
# COMPACT_ATOMS: atom_id res chain seq x y z
N MET A 1 19.02 -0.16 2.50
CA MET A 1 18.28 -1.32 1.92
C MET A 1 17.33 -2.00 2.90
N VAL A 2 17.69 -2.21 4.17
CA VAL A 2 16.80 -2.87 5.17
C VAL A 2 15.48 -2.12 5.42
N ILE A 3 15.54 -0.79 5.59
CA ILE A 3 14.34 0.05 5.82
C ILE A 3 13.39 0.01 4.62
N ILE A 4 13.92 0.11 3.40
CA ILE A 4 13.16 0.02 2.15
C ILE A 4 12.48 -1.34 2.02
N GLY A 5 13.21 -2.43 2.31
CA GLY A 5 12.66 -3.79 2.30
C GLY A 5 11.52 -4.00 3.29
N LEU A 6 11.59 -3.40 4.48
CA LEU A 6 10.51 -3.44 5.47
C LEU A 6 9.25 -2.73 4.98
N VAL A 7 9.39 -1.54 4.40
CA VAL A 7 8.25 -0.76 3.87
C VAL A 7 7.58 -1.48 2.70
N ILE A 8 8.37 -2.01 1.75
CA ILE A 8 7.85 -2.77 0.60
C ILE A 8 7.11 -4.02 1.08
N ARG A 9 7.69 -4.78 2.01
CA ARG A 9 7.08 -6.01 2.54
C ARG A 9 5.76 -5.74 3.24
N GLN A 10 5.67 -4.61 3.95
CA GLN A 10 4.43 -4.19 4.61
C GLN A 10 3.37 -3.75 3.59
N SER A 11 3.74 -2.99 2.55
CA SER A 11 2.82 -2.57 1.47
C SER A 11 2.26 -3.76 0.69
N GLN A 12 3.11 -4.73 0.30
CA GLN A 12 2.67 -5.93 -0.41
C GLN A 12 1.60 -6.74 0.34
N LYS A 13 1.67 -6.79 1.67
CA LYS A 13 0.66 -7.48 2.49
C LYS A 13 -0.74 -6.87 2.29
N TYR A 14 -0.83 -5.55 2.24
CA TYR A 14 -2.11 -4.86 2.06
C TYR A 14 -2.60 -4.95 0.61
N PHE A 15 -1.71 -4.90 -0.38
CA PHE A 15 -2.09 -5.14 -1.77
C PHE A 15 -2.69 -6.53 -1.98
N LYS A 16 -2.12 -7.56 -1.35
CA LYS A 16 -2.68 -8.91 -1.41
C LYS A 16 -4.08 -8.98 -0.81
N GLN A 17 -4.30 -8.38 0.37
CA GLN A 17 -5.62 -8.30 0.98
C GLN A 17 -6.62 -7.53 0.10
N GLN A 18 -6.22 -6.41 -0.49
CA GLN A 18 -7.06 -5.65 -1.40
C GLN A 18 -7.52 -6.51 -2.59
N GLN A 19 -6.62 -7.32 -3.14
CA GLN A 19 -6.93 -8.19 -4.27
C GLN A 19 -7.89 -9.33 -3.89
N ASP A 20 -7.74 -9.93 -2.70
CA ASP A 20 -8.68 -10.93 -2.18
C ASP A 20 -10.09 -10.33 -1.99
N TYR A 21 -10.19 -9.12 -1.39
CA TYR A 21 -11.48 -8.44 -1.22
C TYR A 21 -12.13 -8.04 -2.55
N LEU A 22 -11.33 -7.62 -3.53
CA LEU A 22 -11.80 -7.37 -4.90
C LEU A 22 -12.41 -8.63 -5.52
N GLY A 23 -11.79 -9.80 -5.30
CA GLY A 23 -12.32 -11.08 -5.75
C GLY A 23 -13.68 -11.39 -5.13
N HIS A 24 -13.84 -11.17 -3.83
CA HIS A 24 -15.12 -11.35 -3.14
C HIS A 24 -16.22 -10.41 -3.66
N VAL A 25 -15.90 -9.14 -3.90
CA VAL A 25 -16.85 -8.16 -4.44
C VAL A 25 -17.26 -8.54 -5.86
N ASN A 26 -16.31 -8.88 -6.74
CA ASN A 26 -16.62 -9.28 -8.11
C ASN A 26 -17.44 -10.57 -8.15
N GLY A 27 -17.10 -11.56 -7.31
CA GLY A 27 -17.87 -12.81 -7.22
C GLY A 27 -19.32 -12.56 -6.79
N HIS A 28 -19.53 -11.70 -5.78
CA HIS A 28 -20.89 -11.29 -5.38
C HIS A 28 -21.63 -10.61 -6.52
N VAL A 29 -20.99 -9.68 -7.23
CA VAL A 29 -21.60 -9.00 -8.38
C VAL A 29 -22.00 -10.02 -9.47
N GLU A 30 -21.11 -10.96 -9.80
CA GLU A 30 -21.36 -11.97 -10.83
C GLU A 30 -22.51 -12.93 -10.45
N GLU A 31 -22.59 -13.33 -9.18
CA GLU A 31 -23.68 -14.15 -8.64
C GLU A 31 -25.03 -13.40 -8.69
N MET A 32 -25.04 -12.11 -8.34
CA MET A 32 -26.26 -11.29 -8.38
C MET A 32 -26.72 -11.00 -9.81
N PHE A 33 -25.80 -10.77 -10.75
CA PHE A 33 -26.15 -10.60 -12.16
C PHE A 33 -26.61 -11.92 -12.80
N GLY A 34 -25.97 -13.05 -12.49
CA GLY A 34 -26.38 -14.37 -12.97
C GLY A 34 -27.72 -14.83 -12.39
N GLY A 35 -28.00 -14.47 -11.13
CA GLY A 35 -29.24 -14.77 -10.41
C GLY A 35 -30.29 -13.67 -10.45
N HIS A 36 -30.18 -12.66 -11.33
CA HIS A 36 -31.01 -11.45 -11.26
C HIS A 36 -32.53 -11.74 -11.33
N LEU A 37 -32.94 -12.74 -12.12
CA LEU A 37 -34.33 -13.20 -12.18
C LEU A 37 -34.82 -13.79 -10.84
N VAL A 38 -33.96 -14.53 -10.13
CA VAL A 38 -34.26 -15.11 -8.81
C VAL A 38 -34.31 -14.01 -7.76
N MET A 39 -33.34 -13.09 -7.77
CA MET A 39 -33.31 -11.93 -6.86
C MET A 39 -34.58 -11.08 -6.97
N LYS A 40 -35.03 -10.80 -8.20
CA LYS A 40 -36.29 -10.11 -8.50
C LYS A 40 -37.51 -10.90 -8.00
N ALA A 41 -37.54 -12.21 -8.25
CA ALA A 41 -38.67 -13.07 -7.89
C ALA A 41 -38.86 -13.21 -6.36
N PHE A 42 -37.78 -13.10 -5.58
CA PHE A 42 -37.79 -13.22 -4.12
C PHE A 42 -37.67 -11.88 -3.38
N ASN A 43 -37.75 -10.72 -4.08
CA ASN A 43 -37.58 -9.38 -3.48
C ASN A 43 -36.24 -9.20 -2.71
N GLY A 44 -35.19 -9.96 -3.07
CA GLY A 44 -33.89 -9.97 -2.39
C GLY A 44 -32.97 -8.80 -2.74
N GLU A 45 -33.49 -7.73 -3.35
CA GLU A 45 -32.67 -6.62 -3.85
C GLU A 45 -31.99 -5.85 -2.71
N GLN A 46 -32.72 -5.62 -1.62
CA GLN A 46 -32.24 -4.83 -0.49
C GLN A 46 -31.15 -5.58 0.32
N GLU A 47 -31.33 -6.88 0.55
CA GLU A 47 -30.34 -7.72 1.25
C GLU A 47 -29.00 -7.80 0.47
N SER A 48 -29.08 -7.87 -0.86
CA SER A 48 -27.88 -7.86 -1.71
C SER A 48 -27.11 -6.54 -1.63
N VAL A 49 -27.82 -5.41 -1.55
CA VAL A 49 -27.18 -4.08 -1.43
C VAL A 49 -26.49 -3.96 -0.08
N GLU A 50 -27.13 -4.38 1.01
CA GLU A 50 -26.49 -4.40 2.33
C GLU A 50 -25.22 -5.28 2.37
N ARG A 51 -25.27 -6.44 1.71
CA ARG A 51 -24.11 -7.34 1.61
C ARG A 51 -22.98 -6.73 0.77
N PHE A 52 -23.32 -6.04 -0.31
CA PHE A 52 -22.34 -5.31 -1.12
C PHE A 52 -21.69 -4.18 -0.32
N ASP A 53 -22.46 -3.38 0.42
CA ASP A 53 -21.93 -2.28 1.23
C ASP A 53 -20.98 -2.77 2.32
N GLY A 54 -21.29 -3.91 2.98
CA GLY A 54 -20.38 -4.53 3.95
C GLY A 54 -19.04 -4.96 3.35
N LEU A 55 -19.08 -5.60 2.17
CA LEU A 55 -17.87 -6.00 1.44
C LEU A 55 -17.08 -4.78 0.97
N ASN A 56 -17.76 -3.76 0.44
CA ASN A 56 -17.15 -2.53 -0.08
C ASN A 56 -16.47 -1.71 1.03
N ASN A 57 -17.06 -1.62 2.22
CA ASN A 57 -16.42 -0.97 3.37
C ASN A 57 -15.11 -1.66 3.77
N THR A 58 -15.08 -2.99 3.72
CA THR A 58 -13.87 -3.76 4.03
C THR A 58 -12.79 -3.55 2.96
N LEU A 59 -13.19 -3.56 1.68
CA LEU A 59 -12.31 -3.24 0.56
C LEU A 59 -11.74 -1.82 0.67
N PHE A 60 -12.59 -0.83 0.99
CA PHE A 60 -12.18 0.56 1.17
C PHE A 60 -11.14 0.70 2.29
N GLY A 61 -11.36 0.07 3.44
CA GLY A 61 -10.40 0.10 4.56
C GLY A 61 -9.04 -0.51 4.20
N ALA A 62 -9.02 -1.62 3.46
CA ALA A 62 -7.79 -2.24 2.98
C ALA A 62 -7.07 -1.38 1.92
N ALA A 63 -7.82 -0.87 0.94
CA ALA A 63 -7.30 -0.02 -0.12
C ALA A 63 -6.73 1.30 0.42
N TRP A 64 -7.43 1.96 1.34
CA TRP A 64 -6.96 3.19 1.97
C TRP A 64 -5.63 2.99 2.70
N LYS A 65 -5.51 1.90 3.50
CA LYS A 65 -4.26 1.58 4.20
C LYS A 65 -3.11 1.30 3.23
N SER A 66 -3.36 0.52 2.18
CA SER A 66 -2.38 0.20 1.14
C SER A 66 -1.89 1.46 0.43
N GLN A 67 -2.81 2.34 0.04
CA GLN A 67 -2.50 3.56 -0.69
C GLN A 67 -1.77 4.58 0.18
N PHE A 68 -2.15 4.70 1.46
CA PHE A 68 -1.45 5.56 2.42
C PHE A 68 0.00 5.13 2.62
N LEU A 69 0.22 3.83 2.86
CA LEU A 69 1.58 3.27 2.99
C LEU A 69 2.41 3.43 1.72
N SER A 70 1.77 3.27 0.55
CA SER A 70 2.44 3.45 -0.75
C SER A 70 2.77 4.92 -1.01
N GLY A 71 1.88 5.85 -0.66
CA GLY A 71 2.12 7.29 -0.75
C GLY A 71 3.25 7.77 0.16
N LEU A 72 3.44 7.13 1.32
CA LEU A 72 4.56 7.41 2.22
C LEU A 72 5.91 6.92 1.68
N MET A 73 5.97 6.08 0.63
CA MET A 73 7.25 5.58 0.12
C MET A 73 8.15 6.70 -0.40
N MET A 74 7.60 7.68 -1.15
CA MET A 74 8.36 8.80 -1.70
C MET A 74 8.98 9.69 -0.60
N PRO A 75 8.21 10.20 0.38
CA PRO A 75 8.77 10.98 1.50
C PRO A 75 9.82 10.19 2.30
N VAL A 76 9.58 8.91 2.58
CA VAL A 76 10.53 8.07 3.32
C VAL A 76 11.82 7.85 2.53
N MET A 77 11.74 7.62 1.22
CA MET A 77 12.91 7.51 0.34
C MET A 77 13.77 8.76 0.40
N GLN A 78 13.15 9.93 0.31
CA GLN A 78 13.86 11.20 0.35
C GLN A 78 14.46 11.49 1.73
N PHE A 79 13.74 11.18 2.81
CA PHE A 79 14.24 11.33 4.17
C PHE A 79 15.48 10.46 4.43
N VAL A 80 15.42 9.17 4.09
CA VAL A 80 16.54 8.24 4.25
C VAL A 80 17.72 8.64 3.36
N GLY A 81 17.45 9.06 2.12
CA GLY A 81 18.48 9.54 1.19
C GLY A 81 19.22 10.77 1.72
N ASN A 82 18.48 11.76 2.20
CA ASN A 82 19.06 12.99 2.77
C ASN A 82 19.88 12.71 4.04
N LEU A 83 19.40 11.82 4.92
CA LEU A 83 20.18 11.38 6.08
C LEU A 83 21.48 10.68 5.68
N GLY A 84 21.41 9.80 4.68
CA GLY A 84 22.60 9.14 4.13
C GLY A 84 23.61 10.14 3.58
N TYR A 85 23.14 11.13 2.82
CA TYR A 85 23.96 12.20 2.28
C TYR A 85 24.66 13.00 3.39
N VAL A 86 23.92 13.43 4.42
CA VAL A 86 24.49 14.16 5.57
C VAL A 86 25.56 13.35 6.28
N LEU A 87 25.33 12.06 6.52
CA LEU A 87 26.31 11.18 7.17
C LEU A 87 27.58 11.03 6.35
N ILE A 88 27.45 10.83 5.03
CA ILE A 88 28.59 10.74 4.11
C ILE A 88 29.35 12.06 4.09
N ALA A 89 28.67 13.20 4.02
CA ALA A 89 29.30 14.52 4.02
C ALA A 89 30.08 14.79 5.30
N ILE A 90 29.53 14.43 6.47
CA ILE A 90 30.22 14.58 7.77
C ILE A 90 31.45 13.66 7.85
N MET A 91 31.32 12.39 7.46
CA MET A 91 32.45 11.46 7.48
C MET A 91 33.55 11.83 6.48
N GLY A 92 33.18 12.22 5.26
CA GLY A 92 34.10 12.70 4.23
C GLY A 92 34.83 13.97 4.67
N GLY A 93 34.11 14.95 5.21
CA GLY A 93 34.72 16.17 5.78
C GLY A 93 35.67 15.87 6.94
N TYR A 94 35.31 14.93 7.83
CA TYR A 94 36.18 14.51 8.93
C TYR A 94 37.46 13.82 8.45
N MET A 95 37.35 12.92 7.47
CA MET A 95 38.51 12.23 6.91
C MET A 95 39.41 13.15 6.08
N ALA A 96 38.83 14.11 5.36
CA ALA A 96 39.57 15.16 4.66
C ALA A 96 40.32 16.06 5.65
N ALA A 97 39.69 16.43 6.77
CA ALA A 97 40.35 17.18 7.85
C ALA A 97 41.52 16.42 8.50
N ARG A 98 41.47 15.07 8.50
CA ARG A 98 42.58 14.20 8.93
C ARG A 98 43.65 13.95 7.86
N GLY A 99 43.50 14.51 6.66
CA GLY A 99 44.42 14.32 5.54
C GLY A 99 44.42 12.89 4.96
N SER A 100 43.41 12.08 5.30
CA SER A 100 43.29 10.70 4.80
C SER A 100 42.70 10.62 3.39
N ILE A 101 42.01 11.68 2.95
CA ILE A 101 41.44 11.86 1.60
C ILE A 101 41.54 13.34 1.21
N THR A 102 41.61 13.62 -0.09
CA THR A 102 41.65 14.98 -0.63
C THR A 102 40.24 15.58 -0.73
N VAL A 103 40.11 16.90 -0.62
CA VAL A 103 38.82 17.57 -0.83
C VAL A 103 38.44 17.43 -2.31
N GLY A 104 37.44 16.60 -2.61
CA GLY A 104 36.98 16.34 -3.98
C GLY A 104 37.00 14.86 -4.40
N ASP A 105 37.60 13.97 -3.61
CA ASP A 105 37.42 12.50 -3.69
C ASP A 105 36.15 12.03 -2.94
#